data_AF-A0A0C3BBD0-F1
#
_entry.id   AF-A0A0C3BBD0-F1
#
_cell.length_a   1.000
_cell.length_b   1.000
_cell.length_c   1.000
_cell.angle_alpha   90.00
_cell.angle_beta   90.00
_cell.angle_gamma   90.00
#
_symmetry.space_group_name_H-M   'P 1'
#
loop_
_entity.id
_entity.type
_entity.pdbx_description
1 polymer ?
#
loop_
_entity_poly.entity_id
_entity_poly.type
_entity_poly.pdbx_seq_one_letter_code
_entity_poly.pdbx_strand_id
1 'polypeptide(L)' 'MQSNGPLHQVVLDVRGLIYYGDFHFTSRIIGTDGIVWYHDGMTTGSNCENDGDFDKFSSNQLLNCRGKKLNLVVYARV' A
#
# COMPACT_ATOMS: atom_id res chain seq x y z
N MET A 1 19.51 24.60 -31.94
CA MET A 1 18.84 23.31 -31.66
C MET A 1 18.93 23.08 -30.17
N GLN A 2 17.81 23.04 -29.45
CA GLN A 2 17.80 22.90 -28.00
C GLN A 2 18.34 21.52 -27.60
N SER A 3 19.31 21.49 -26.69
CA SER A 3 19.80 20.24 -26.09
C SER A 3 18.76 19.70 -25.13
N ASN A 4 18.26 18.48 -25.37
CA ASN A 4 17.42 17.77 -24.41
C ASN A 4 18.22 17.52 -23.12
N GLY A 5 17.88 18.22 -22.04
CA GLY A 5 18.44 17.95 -20.70
C GLY A 5 18.06 16.54 -20.22
N PRO A 6 18.79 15.98 -19.23
CA PRO A 6 18.53 14.63 -18.76
C PRO A 6 17.11 14.51 -18.21
N LEU A 7 16.34 13.54 -18.73
CA LEU A 7 15.04 13.16 -18.21
C LEU A 7 15.21 12.86 -16.71
N HIS A 8 14.64 13.71 -15.85
CA HIS A 8 14.58 13.43 -14.42
C HIS A 8 13.54 12.34 -14.19
N GLN A 9 14.02 11.11 -14.02
CA GLN A 9 13.18 9.98 -13.67
C GLN A 9 12.78 10.11 -12.19
N VAL A 10 11.49 10.30 -11.94
CA VAL A 10 10.91 10.24 -10.59
C VAL A 10 10.40 8.82 -10.38
N VAL A 11 10.96 8.12 -9.40
CA VAL A 11 10.47 6.82 -8.94
C VAL A 11 9.51 7.07 -7.78
N LEU A 12 8.35 6.38 -7.82
CA LEU A 12 7.37 6.40 -6.74
C LEU A 12 7.23 4.98 -6.18
N ASP A 13 7.22 4.88 -4.86
CA ASP A 13 7.03 3.62 -4.16
C ASP A 13 5.56 3.41 -3.80
N VAL A 14 5.14 2.15 -3.71
CA VAL A 14 3.84 1.80 -3.14
C VAL A 14 3.89 2.05 -1.63
N ARG A 15 2.98 2.87 -1.12
CA ARG A 15 2.91 3.25 0.31
C ARG A 15 1.58 2.95 0.96
N GLY A 16 0.54 2.70 0.18
CA GLY A 16 -0.77 2.33 0.70
C GLY A 16 -1.52 1.42 -0.24
N LEU A 17 -2.25 0.48 0.34
CA LEU A 17 -3.19 -0.40 -0.33
C LEU A 17 -4.52 -0.28 0.39
N ILE A 18 -5.58 0.02 -0.35
CA ILE A 18 -6.92 0.20 0.21
C ILE A 18 -7.82 -0.86 -0.40
N TYR A 19 -8.47 -1.61 0.48
CA TYR A 19 -9.31 -2.75 0.17
C TYR A 19 -10.77 -2.42 0.44
N TYR A 20 -11.66 -2.96 -0.38
CA TYR A 20 -13.09 -2.86 -0.19
C TYR A 20 -13.75 -4.24 -0.27
N GLY A 21 -14.71 -4.47 0.62
CA GLY A 21 -15.55 -5.66 0.67
C GLY A 21 -16.50 -5.56 1.85
N ASP A 22 -17.66 -6.20 1.77
CA ASP A 22 -18.67 -6.22 2.85
C ASP A 22 -19.03 -4.82 3.37
N PHE A 23 -19.20 -3.85 2.45
CA PHE A 23 -19.54 -2.45 2.76
C PHE A 23 -18.54 -1.74 3.69
N HIS A 24 -17.30 -2.21 3.76
CA HIS A 24 -16.29 -1.69 4.67
C HIS A 24 -14.90 -1.62 4.02
N PHE A 25 -14.26 -0.47 4.15
CA PHE A 25 -12.89 -0.26 3.68
C PHE A 25 -11.87 -0.62 4.74
N THR A 26 -10.77 -1.23 4.31
CA THR A 26 -9.61 -1.51 5.16
C THR A 26 -8.33 -1.14 4.41
N SER A 27 -7.20 -1.03 5.10
CA SER A 27 -5.95 -0.61 4.47
C SER A 27 -4.73 -1.36 4.96
N ARG A 28 -3.72 -1.41 4.11
CA ARG A 28 -2.32 -1.67 4.48
C ARG A 28 -1.48 -0.45 4.19
N ILE A 29 -0.66 -0.05 5.15
CA ILE A 29 0.30 1.05 5.06
C ILE A 29 1.70 0.44 5.01
N ILE A 30 2.54 0.88 4.08
CA ILE A 30 3.90 0.33 3.90
C ILE A 30 4.91 1.38 4.36
N GLY A 31 5.55 1.10 5.50
CA GLY A 31 6.60 1.93 6.09
C GLY A 31 7.84 2.03 5.18
N THR A 32 8.66 3.06 5.41
CA THR A 32 9.93 3.24 4.67
C THR A 32 10.93 2.10 4.90
N ASP A 33 10.74 1.36 5.99
CA ASP A 33 11.45 0.12 6.34
C ASP A 33 10.89 -1.14 5.64
N GLY A 34 9.80 -1.02 4.88
CA GLY A 34 9.14 -2.14 4.20
C GLY A 34 8.14 -2.90 5.08
N ILE A 35 7.96 -2.51 6.34
CA ILE A 35 6.97 -3.13 7.24
C ILE A 35 5.56 -2.72 6.83
N VAL A 36 4.68 -3.71 6.77
CA VAL A 36 3.27 -3.54 6.41
C VAL A 36 2.42 -3.48 7.67
N TRP A 37 1.57 -2.45 7.74
CA TRP A 37 0.67 -2.18 8.86
C TRP A 37 -0.77 -2.24 8.38
N TYR A 38 -1.55 -3.19 8.89
CA TYR A 38 -2.97 -3.33 8.59
C TYR A 38 -3.85 -2.47 9.51
N HIS A 39 -4.90 -1.88 8.96
CA HIS A 39 -5.88 -1.08 9.69
C HIS A 39 -7.29 -1.33 9.12
N ASP A 40 -8.22 -1.76 9.97
CA ASP A 40 -9.64 -1.89 9.58
C ASP A 40 -10.50 -0.73 10.08
N GLY A 41 -10.07 0.03 11.08
CA GLY A 41 -10.84 1.16 11.62
C GLY A 41 -12.12 0.77 12.35
N MET A 42 -12.42 -0.53 12.48
CA MET A 42 -13.57 -1.05 13.24
C MET A 42 -13.09 -1.78 14.49
N THR A 43 -12.15 -2.71 14.33
CA THR A 43 -11.55 -3.49 15.42
C THR A 43 -10.25 -2.84 15.88
N THR A 44 -9.44 -2.33 14.94
CA THR A 44 -8.12 -1.77 15.25
C THR A 44 -8.20 -0.41 15.94
N GLY A 45 -9.36 0.28 15.84
CA GLY A 45 -9.56 1.60 16.43
C GLY A 45 -8.57 2.62 15.88
N SER A 46 -7.70 3.14 16.76
CA SER A 46 -6.61 4.06 16.40
C SER A 46 -5.25 3.38 16.15
N ASN A 47 -5.19 2.05 16.26
CA ASN A 47 -3.94 1.28 16.14
C ASN A 47 -3.86 0.57 14.78
N CYS A 48 -2.65 0.15 14.42
CA CYS A 48 -2.43 -0.75 13.31
C CYS A 48 -1.88 -2.10 13.81
N GLU A 49 -2.15 -3.15 13.05
CA GLU A 49 -1.59 -4.49 13.27
C GLU A 49 -0.38 -4.69 12.36
N ASN A 50 0.69 -5.28 12.89
CA ASN A 50 1.81 -5.70 12.05
C ASN A 50 1.36 -6.86 11.14
N ASP A 51 1.51 -6.70 9.84
CA ASP A 51 1.07 -7.66 8.82
C ASP A 51 2.27 -8.31 8.08
N GLY A 52 3.51 -8.00 8.50
CA GLY A 52 4.76 -8.56 7.95
C GLY A 52 5.51 -7.62 7.00
N ASP A 53 6.41 -8.20 6.20
CA ASP A 53 7.29 -7.45 5.27
C ASP A 53 6.70 -7.43 3.86
N PHE A 54 6.74 -6.27 3.20
CA PHE A 54 6.07 -6.04 1.91
C PHE A 54 6.55 -6.98 0.79
N ASP A 55 7.84 -7.29 0.76
CA ASP A 55 8.47 -8.14 -0.27
C ASP A 55 8.08 -9.63 -0.16
N LYS A 56 7.52 -10.05 0.98
CA LYS A 56 7.05 -11.43 1.20
C LYS A 56 5.63 -11.66 0.71
N PHE A 57 4.90 -10.61 0.33
CA PHE A 57 3.54 -10.75 -0.19
C PHE A 57 3.56 -11.20 -1.66
N SER A 58 2.87 -12.29 -1.95
CA SER A 58 2.53 -12.63 -3.33
C SER A 58 1.53 -11.62 -3.92
N SER A 59 1.47 -11.51 -5.25
CA SER A 59 0.50 -10.67 -5.94
C SER A 59 -0.95 -10.96 -5.51
N ASN A 60 -1.30 -12.24 -5.27
CA ASN A 60 -2.64 -12.59 -4.81
C ASN A 60 -2.94 -12.05 -3.40
N GLN A 61 -1.96 -12.08 -2.49
CA GLN A 61 -2.10 -11.52 -1.14
C GLN A 61 -2.10 -9.99 -1.15
N LEU A 62 -1.51 -9.35 -2.17
CA LEU A 62 -1.61 -7.90 -2.36
C LEU A 62 -2.97 -7.50 -2.93
N LEU A 63 -3.54 -8.30 -3.84
CA LEU A 63 -4.85 -8.07 -4.45
C LEU A 63 -6.02 -8.42 -3.52
N ASN A 64 -5.81 -9.35 -2.57
CA ASN A 64 -6.83 -9.80 -1.63
C ASN A 64 -6.28 -9.76 -0.20
N CYS A 65 -6.97 -9.03 0.68
CA CYS A 65 -6.61 -8.93 2.09
C CYS A 65 -7.85 -9.24 2.94
N ARG A 66 -7.78 -10.31 3.75
CA ARG A 66 -8.81 -10.69 4.74
C ARG A 66 -10.24 -10.70 4.17
N GLY A 67 -10.41 -11.26 2.96
CA GLY A 67 -11.69 -11.37 2.25
C GLY A 67 -12.09 -10.13 1.42
N LYS A 68 -11.30 -9.05 1.46
CA LYS A 68 -11.55 -7.80 0.74
C LYS A 68 -10.61 -7.65 -0.46
N LYS A 69 -11.08 -6.97 -1.51
CA LYS A 69 -10.34 -6.80 -2.77
C LYS A 69 -9.69 -5.43 -2.84
N LEU A 70 -8.48 -5.38 -3.39
CA LEU A 70 -7.76 -4.13 -3.62
C LEU A 70 -8.60 -3.23 -4.53
N ASN A 71 -8.77 -1.98 -4.10
CA ASN A 71 -9.57 -0.98 -4.81
C ASN A 71 -8.72 0.23 -5.20
N LEU A 72 -7.76 0.63 -4.35
CA LEU A 72 -6.90 1.77 -4.60
C LEU A 72 -5.48 1.48 -4.11
N VAL A 73 -4.49 1.97 -4.88
CA VAL A 73 -3.07 1.94 -4.54
C VAL A 73 -2.58 3.37 -4.41
N VAL A 74 -1.86 3.66 -3.33
CA VAL A 74 -1.23 4.95 -3.08
C VAL A 74 0.26 4.83 -3.36
N TYR A 75 0.74 5.65 -4.29
CA TYR A 75 2.15 5.81 -4.58
C TYR A 75 2.65 7.13 -3.99
N ALA A 76 3.84 7.12 -3.39
CA ALA A 76 4.46 8.35 -2.91
C ALA A 76 5.96 8.36 -3.21
N ARG A 77 6.51 9.57 -3.32
CA ARG A 77 7.95 9.79 -3.36
C ARG A 77 8.47 9.79 -1.93
N VAL A 78 9.58 9.11 -1.73
CA VAL A 78 10.32 9.08 -0.45
C VAL A 78 11.65 9.80 -0.62
#